data_AF-A0A1Y3NVT1-F1
#
_entry.id   AF-A0A1Y3NVT1-F1
#
_cell.length_a   1.000
_cell.length_b   1.000
_cell.length_c   1.000
_cell.angle_alpha   90.00
_cell.angle_beta   90.00
_cell.angle_gamma   90.00
#
_symmetry.space_group_name_H-M   'P 1'
#
loop_
_entity.id
_entity.type
_entity.pdbx_description
1 polymer ?
#
loop_
_entity_poly.entity_id
_entity_poly.type
_entity_poly.pdbx_seq_one_letter_code
_entity_poly.pdbx_strand_id
1 'polypeptide(L)'
;MNYKNTINAITINALAFVNNEHIHLYSPIINAFNVYSKNNNFDINFHITILSPKNSTSERSHFEDMIESLLLKQSTKYDIYFYYGLYNKNLGVHFVDLNNYLSKEHIELYDSNILSKLCYNNNRLVGLVMINNQQII
;
A
#
# COMPACT_ATOMS: atom_id res chain seq x y z
N MET A 1 9.98 32.01 26.72
CA MET A 1 8.73 31.59 26.04
C MET A 1 9.13 30.75 24.84
N ASN A 2 9.04 29.41 24.94
CA ASN A 2 9.42 28.50 23.86
C ASN A 2 8.18 28.16 23.03
N TYR A 3 8.08 28.71 21.82
CA TYR A 3 7.15 28.23 20.82
C TYR A 3 7.66 26.86 20.32
N LYS A 4 7.11 25.76 20.83
CA LYS A 4 7.15 24.49 20.10
C LYS A 4 6.19 24.65 18.92
N ASN A 5 6.71 24.99 17.74
CA ASN A 5 6.01 24.73 16.50
C ASN A 5 5.92 23.21 16.31
N THR A 6 4.94 22.55 16.91
CA THR A 6 4.50 21.22 16.48
C THR A 6 3.46 21.40 15.40
N ILE A 7 3.93 21.59 14.17
CA ILE A 7 3.16 21.28 12.98
C ILE A 7 3.82 20.01 12.44
N ASN A 8 3.06 18.91 12.33
CA ASN A 8 3.00 18.06 11.13
C ASN A 8 2.37 16.70 11.46
N ALA A 9 1.04 16.64 11.48
CA ALA A 9 0.35 15.37 11.30
C ALA A 9 0.63 14.88 9.87
N ILE A 10 1.40 13.79 9.72
CA ILE A 10 1.62 13.17 8.41
C ILE A 10 0.40 12.29 8.11
N THR A 11 -0.30 12.56 7.02
CA THR A 11 -1.35 11.65 6.54
C THR A 11 -0.79 10.81 5.41
N ILE A 12 -0.71 9.50 5.61
CA ILE A 12 -0.39 8.53 4.58
C ILE A 12 -1.70 8.10 3.92
N ASN A 13 -1.85 8.40 2.64
CA ASN A 13 -3.04 8.11 1.85
C ASN A 13 -2.80 6.87 1.00
N ALA A 14 -3.57 5.82 1.25
CA ALA A 14 -3.55 4.62 0.43
C ALA A 14 -4.79 4.49 -0.45
N LEU A 15 -4.65 3.74 -1.53
CA LEU A 15 -5.73 3.37 -2.43
C LEU A 15 -5.84 1.84 -2.50
N ALA A 16 -7.05 1.32 -2.33
CA ALA A 16 -7.38 -0.10 -2.46
C ALA A 16 -8.62 -0.29 -3.33
N PHE A 17 -8.70 -1.46 -3.97
CA PHE A 17 -9.93 -1.96 -4.56
C PHE A 17 -10.32 -3.28 -3.90
N VAL A 18 -11.60 -3.42 -3.58
CA VAL A 18 -12.14 -4.64 -2.98
C VAL A 18 -13.43 -5.05 -3.64
N ASN A 19 -13.62 -6.37 -3.75
CA ASN A 19 -14.96 -6.90 -3.89
C ASN A 19 -15.71 -6.66 -2.58
N ASN A 20 -17.02 -6.41 -2.66
CA ASN A 20 -17.83 -5.90 -1.53
C ASN A 20 -17.72 -6.72 -0.23
N GLU A 21 -17.39 -8.00 -0.32
CA GLU A 21 -17.25 -8.94 0.80
C GLU A 21 -15.98 -8.72 1.64
N HIS A 22 -15.04 -7.90 1.16
CA HIS A 22 -13.70 -7.75 1.75
C HIS A 22 -13.41 -6.34 2.28
N ILE A 23 -14.38 -5.42 2.27
CA ILE A 23 -14.22 -4.06 2.84
C ILE A 23 -13.77 -4.14 4.32
N HIS A 24 -14.30 -5.13 5.04
CA HIS A 24 -14.04 -5.34 6.46
C HIS A 24 -12.58 -5.69 6.79
N LEU A 25 -11.76 -6.09 5.79
CA LEU A 25 -10.35 -6.46 6.00
C LEU A 25 -9.46 -5.26 6.32
N TYR A 26 -9.83 -4.06 5.86
CA TYR A 26 -8.98 -2.88 5.97
C TYR A 26 -9.20 -2.08 7.25
N SER A 27 -10.43 -2.07 7.80
CA SER A 27 -10.73 -1.31 9.02
C SER A 27 -9.87 -1.72 10.23
N PRO A 28 -9.63 -3.01 10.50
CA PRO A 28 -8.74 -3.42 11.59
C PRO A 28 -7.31 -2.91 11.41
N ILE A 29 -6.80 -2.90 10.17
CA ILE A 29 -5.44 -2.46 9.84
C ILE A 29 -5.30 -0.96 10.07
N ILE A 30 -6.25 -0.17 9.56
CA ILE A 30 -6.31 1.28 9.77
C ILE A 30 -6.35 1.61 11.26
N ASN A 31 -7.24 0.94 12.01
CA ASN A 31 -7.42 1.18 13.43
C ASN A 31 -6.17 0.79 14.22
N ALA A 32 -5.58 -0.37 13.96
CA ALA A 32 -4.38 -0.83 14.64
C ALA A 32 -3.20 0.12 14.41
N PHE A 33 -2.97 0.54 13.16
CA PHE A 33 -1.91 1.48 12.84
C PHE A 33 -2.11 2.84 13.54
N ASN A 34 -3.31 3.42 13.43
CA ASN A 34 -3.58 4.75 13.99
C ASN A 34 -3.52 4.75 15.52
N VAL A 35 -4.00 3.69 16.17
CA VAL A 35 -3.86 3.51 17.63
C VAL A 35 -2.39 3.39 18.02
N TYR A 36 -1.61 2.58 17.30
CA TYR A 36 -0.18 2.43 17.56
C TYR A 36 0.58 3.74 17.37
N SER A 37 0.34 4.44 16.26
CA SER A 37 0.93 5.75 15.96
C SER A 37 0.65 6.78 17.06
N LYS A 38 -0.61 6.86 17.51
CA LYS A 38 -1.01 7.74 18.61
C LYS A 38 -0.33 7.38 19.93
N ASN A 39 -0.31 6.09 20.28
CA ASN A 39 0.28 5.64 21.56
C ASN A 39 1.80 5.81 21.61
N ASN A 40 2.47 5.85 20.46
CA ASN A 40 3.91 6.05 20.35
C ASN A 40 4.30 7.49 19.96
N ASN A 41 3.35 8.43 19.90
CA ASN A 41 3.55 9.83 19.56
C ASN A 41 4.23 10.07 18.19
N PHE A 42 3.93 9.24 17.18
CA PHE A 42 4.45 9.44 15.82
C PHE A 42 3.70 10.53 15.05
N ASP A 43 2.47 10.87 15.45
CA ASP A 43 1.60 11.83 14.76
C ASP A 43 1.39 11.50 13.26
N ILE A 44 1.29 10.21 12.95
CA ILE A 44 1.00 9.70 11.60
C ILE A 44 -0.44 9.17 11.57
N ASN A 45 -1.22 9.63 10.60
CA ASN A 45 -2.55 9.13 10.30
C ASN A 45 -2.53 8.31 9.02
N PHE A 46 -2.97 7.07 9.09
CA PHE A 46 -3.14 6.21 7.93
C PHE A 46 -4.59 6.23 7.48
N HIS A 47 -4.79 6.58 6.20
CA HIS A 47 -6.09 6.62 5.55
C HIS A 47 -6.08 5.73 4.32
N ILE A 48 -7.16 4.96 4.11
CA ILE A 48 -7.33 4.14 2.90
C ILE A 48 -8.61 4.56 2.19
N THR A 49 -8.49 5.01 0.95
CA THR A 49 -9.62 5.12 0.03
C THR A 49 -9.91 3.73 -0.55
N ILE A 50 -11.09 3.20 -0.26
CA ILE A 50 -11.51 1.87 -0.71
C ILE A 50 -12.53 2.02 -1.84
N LEU A 51 -12.13 1.59 -3.04
CA LEU A 51 -13.01 1.47 -4.20
C LEU A 51 -13.61 0.07 -4.25
N SER A 52 -14.83 -0.02 -4.79
CA SER A 52 -15.60 -1.24 -4.96
C SER A 52 -16.60 -1.05 -6.10
N PRO A 53 -17.15 -2.13 -6.68
CA PRO A 53 -18.21 -2.01 -7.67
C PRO A 53 -19.48 -1.29 -7.18
N LYS A 54 -19.67 -1.15 -5.85
CA LYS A 54 -20.83 -0.44 -5.26
C LYS A 54 -20.64 1.07 -5.16
N ASN A 55 -19.41 1.56 -5.07
CA ASN A 55 -19.11 2.99 -4.87
C ASN A 55 -18.27 3.61 -6.00
N SER A 56 -17.88 2.80 -6.98
CA SER A 56 -17.20 3.23 -8.20
C SER A 56 -17.86 2.54 -9.41
N THR A 57 -17.93 3.25 -10.54
CA THR A 57 -18.30 2.67 -11.84
C THR A 57 -17.17 1.82 -12.44
N SER A 58 -16.02 1.72 -11.77
CA SER A 58 -14.86 0.95 -12.22
C SER A 58 -15.01 -0.55 -11.94
N GLU A 59 -14.81 -1.36 -12.98
CA GLU A 59 -14.52 -2.79 -12.85
C GLU A 59 -13.08 -2.99 -12.36
N ARG A 60 -12.74 -4.22 -11.93
CA ARG A 60 -11.41 -4.55 -11.42
C ARG A 60 -10.29 -4.19 -12.40
N SER A 61 -10.41 -4.59 -13.67
CA SER A 61 -9.42 -4.25 -14.71
C SER A 61 -9.17 -2.75 -14.84
N HIS A 62 -10.23 -1.94 -14.69
CA HIS A 62 -10.12 -0.48 -14.73
C HIS A 62 -9.42 0.11 -13.49
N PHE A 63 -9.30 -0.64 -12.40
CA PHE A 63 -8.59 -0.19 -11.20
C PHE A 63 -7.08 -0.15 -11.44
N GLU A 64 -6.51 -1.17 -12.09
CA GLU A 64 -5.07 -1.18 -12.36
C GLU A 64 -4.68 -0.14 -13.42
N ASP A 65 -5.48 0.04 -14.47
CA ASP A 65 -5.31 1.12 -15.45
C ASP A 65 -5.38 2.50 -14.79
N MET A 66 -6.24 2.66 -13.79
CA MET A 66 -6.33 3.90 -13.00
C MET A 66 -5.06 4.13 -12.17
N ILE A 67 -4.51 3.09 -11.54
CA ILE A 67 -3.22 3.20 -10.82
C ILE A 67 -2.12 3.61 -11.80
N GLU A 68 -2.01 2.94 -12.94
CA GLU A 68 -1.02 3.27 -13.97
C GLU A 68 -1.18 4.72 -14.46
N SER A 69 -2.42 5.17 -14.72
CA SER A 69 -2.70 6.55 -15.10
C SER A 69 -2.26 7.56 -14.04
N LEU A 70 -2.46 7.25 -12.75
CA LEU A 70 -2.01 8.10 -11.64
C LEU A 70 -0.48 8.17 -11.56
N LEU A 71 0.20 7.02 -11.73
CA LEU A 71 1.66 6.92 -11.69
C LEU A 71 2.32 7.63 -12.88
N LEU A 72 1.80 7.46 -14.09
CA LEU A 72 2.29 8.14 -15.29
C LEU A 72 2.15 9.66 -15.19
N LYS A 73 1.10 10.13 -14.51
CA LYS A 73 0.88 11.56 -14.23
C LYS A 73 1.67 12.06 -13.02
N GLN A 74 2.46 11.20 -12.36
CA GLN A 74 3.20 11.51 -11.13
C GLN A 74 2.29 12.12 -10.06
N SER A 75 1.08 11.56 -9.94
CA SER A 75 0.10 12.05 -8.97
C SER A 75 0.59 11.84 -7.55
N THR A 76 0.52 12.89 -6.74
CA THR A 76 0.83 12.84 -5.29
C THR A 76 -0.41 12.55 -4.44
N LYS A 77 -1.48 12.02 -5.05
CA LYS A 77 -2.76 11.80 -4.35
C LYS A 77 -2.70 10.62 -3.37
N TYR A 78 -1.89 9.61 -3.69
CA TYR A 78 -1.75 8.40 -2.90
C TYR A 78 -0.27 8.05 -2.75
N ASP A 79 0.10 7.65 -1.54
CA ASP A 79 1.44 7.23 -1.14
C ASP A 79 1.59 5.71 -1.24
N ILE A 80 0.49 4.96 -1.04
CA ILE A 80 0.47 3.50 -1.01
C ILE A 80 -0.64 2.97 -1.92
N TYR A 81 -0.34 1.93 -2.69
CA TYR A 81 -1.31 1.23 -3.52
C TYR A 81 -1.43 -0.23 -3.08
N PHE A 82 -2.66 -0.69 -2.87
CA PHE A 82 -2.98 -2.10 -2.70
C PHE A 82 -3.40 -2.67 -4.04
N TYR A 83 -2.58 -3.55 -4.59
CA TYR A 83 -2.75 -4.10 -5.94
C TYR A 83 -2.34 -5.59 -5.99
N TYR A 84 -2.77 -6.31 -7.02
CA TYR A 84 -2.36 -7.70 -7.22
C TYR A 84 -0.92 -7.79 -7.73
N GLY A 85 -0.10 -8.64 -7.13
CA GLY A 85 1.32 -8.80 -7.51
C GLY A 85 1.55 -9.18 -8.98
N LEU A 86 0.54 -9.73 -9.68
CA LEU A 86 0.63 -10.02 -11.11
C LEU A 86 0.88 -8.77 -11.98
N TYR A 87 0.50 -7.59 -11.50
CA TYR A 87 0.72 -6.31 -12.20
C TYR A 87 2.06 -5.66 -11.86
N ASN A 88 2.87 -6.28 -10.99
CA ASN A 88 4.14 -5.72 -10.56
C ASN A 88 5.09 -5.45 -11.74
N LYS A 89 5.05 -6.27 -12.79
CA LYS A 89 5.87 -6.03 -14.00
C LYS A 89 5.62 -4.65 -14.61
N ASN A 90 4.36 -4.19 -14.61
CA ASN A 90 3.97 -2.92 -15.21
C ASN A 90 4.01 -1.78 -14.19
N LEU A 91 3.40 -1.96 -13.02
CA LEU A 91 3.28 -0.90 -12.01
C LEU A 91 4.58 -0.68 -11.24
N GLY A 92 5.32 -1.75 -10.96
CA GLY A 92 6.49 -1.75 -10.08
C GLY A 92 7.64 -0.87 -10.57
N VAL A 93 7.71 -0.59 -11.88
CA VAL A 93 8.75 0.31 -12.42
C VAL A 93 8.65 1.73 -11.86
N HIS A 94 7.46 2.14 -11.43
CA HIS A 94 7.17 3.47 -10.88
C HIS A 94 7.31 3.55 -9.36
N PHE A 95 7.40 2.44 -8.66
CA PHE A 95 7.48 2.42 -7.20
C PHE A 95 8.91 2.61 -6.69
N VAL A 96 9.03 3.01 -5.44
CA VAL A 96 10.32 3.12 -4.74
C VAL A 96 10.93 1.74 -4.51
N ASP A 97 12.26 1.66 -4.46
CA ASP A 97 12.95 0.43 -4.06
C ASP A 97 13.03 0.35 -2.52
N LEU A 98 12.23 -0.53 -1.93
CA LEU A 98 12.13 -0.75 -0.49
C LEU A 98 13.41 -1.33 0.13
N ASN A 99 14.31 -1.91 -0.67
CA ASN A 99 15.64 -2.31 -0.18
C ASN A 99 16.43 -1.12 0.40
N ASN A 100 16.11 0.11 -0.02
CA ASN A 100 16.76 1.33 0.49
C ASN A 100 16.18 1.83 1.83
N TYR A 101 15.01 1.31 2.23
CA TYR A 101 14.25 1.82 3.38
C TYR A 101 14.05 0.78 4.48
N LEU A 102 14.13 -0.52 4.14
CA LEU A 102 13.92 -1.62 5.08
C LEU A 102 15.24 -2.33 5.37
N SER A 103 15.46 -2.70 6.64
CA SER A 103 16.59 -3.53 6.99
C SER A 103 16.40 -4.94 6.42
N LYS A 104 17.52 -5.64 6.23
CA LYS A 104 17.51 -7.04 5.79
C LYS A 104 16.70 -7.91 6.76
N GLU A 105 16.80 -7.68 8.07
CA GLU A 105 16.03 -8.47 9.05
C GLU A 105 14.52 -8.28 8.87
N HIS A 106 14.05 -7.07 8.55
CA HIS A 106 12.63 -6.84 8.28
C HIS A 106 12.15 -7.52 7.00
N ILE A 107 12.98 -7.56 5.96
CA ILE A 107 12.64 -8.24 4.70
C ILE A 107 12.59 -9.76 4.91
N GLU A 108 13.46 -10.32 5.73
CA GLU A 108 13.53 -11.75 6.05
C GLU A 108 12.34 -12.26 6.89
N LEU A 109 11.49 -11.38 7.42
CA LEU A 109 10.21 -11.77 8.04
C LEU A 109 9.20 -12.32 7.02
N TYR A 110 9.42 -12.08 5.73
CA TYR A 110 8.55 -12.51 4.64
C TYR A 110 9.10 -13.74 3.94
N ASP A 111 8.21 -14.56 3.37
CA ASP A 111 8.61 -15.70 2.55
C ASP A 111 9.34 -15.21 1.28
N SER A 112 10.61 -15.60 1.15
CA SER A 112 11.47 -15.18 0.04
C SER A 112 10.99 -15.68 -1.32
N ASN A 113 10.33 -16.84 -1.38
CA ASN A 113 9.75 -17.37 -2.63
C ASN A 113 8.54 -16.54 -3.07
N ILE A 114 7.75 -16.03 -2.11
CA ILE A 114 6.65 -15.14 -2.41
C ILE A 114 7.17 -13.77 -2.86
N LEU A 115 8.13 -13.19 -2.12
CA LEU A 115 8.69 -11.88 -2.48
C LEU A 115 9.33 -11.90 -3.88
N SER A 116 10.16 -12.91 -4.17
CA SER A 116 10.84 -13.04 -5.47
C SER A 116 9.86 -13.16 -6.64
N LYS A 117 8.69 -13.79 -6.44
CA LYS A 117 7.69 -13.97 -7.49
C LYS A 117 6.77 -12.77 -7.67
N LEU A 118 6.39 -12.09 -6.58
CA LEU A 118 5.30 -11.10 -6.60
C LEU A 118 5.77 -9.67 -6.36
N CYS A 119 6.88 -9.47 -5.66
CA CYS A 119 7.26 -8.16 -5.12
C CYS A 119 8.56 -7.61 -5.69
N TYR A 120 9.44 -8.45 -6.24
CA TYR A 120 10.65 -7.99 -6.93
C TYR A 120 10.39 -7.63 -8.39
N ASN A 121 10.89 -6.46 -8.81
CA ASN A 121 10.95 -6.04 -10.21
C ASN A 121 12.39 -5.58 -10.51
N ASN A 122 13.10 -6.29 -11.41
CA ASN A 122 14.50 -6.01 -11.76
C ASN A 122 15.42 -5.81 -10.54
N ASN A 123 15.40 -6.78 -9.60
CA ASN A 123 16.14 -6.78 -8.32
C ASN A 123 15.73 -5.69 -7.30
N ARG A 124 14.73 -4.86 -7.62
CA ARG A 124 14.19 -3.86 -6.70
C ARG A 124 12.99 -4.45 -5.96
N LEU A 125 12.94 -4.31 -4.64
CA LEU A 125 11.78 -4.73 -3.85
C LEU A 125 10.76 -3.59 -3.90
N VAL A 126 9.68 -3.76 -4.65
CA VAL A 126 8.74 -2.66 -4.98
C VAL A 126 7.37 -2.83 -4.32
N GLY A 127 7.26 -3.77 -3.39
CA GLY A 127 6.05 -4.01 -2.60
C GLY A 127 6.29 -5.04 -1.51
N LEU A 128 5.30 -5.22 -0.65
CA LEU A 128 5.27 -6.25 0.38
C LEU A 128 3.93 -6.98 0.33
N VAL A 129 3.93 -8.25 0.73
CA VAL A 129 2.70 -9.05 0.75
C VAL A 129 1.88 -8.72 1.99
N MET A 130 0.62 -8.34 1.78
CA MET A 130 -0.33 -8.05 2.86
C MET A 130 -1.23 -9.26 3.16
N ILE A 131 -1.91 -9.79 2.14
CA ILE A 131 -2.77 -10.96 2.26
C ILE A 131 -2.45 -11.87 1.09
N ASN A 132 -2.07 -13.12 1.39
CA ASN A 132 -1.94 -14.14 0.37
C ASN A 132 -3.21 -15.00 0.36
N ASN A 133 -4.06 -14.80 -0.64
CA ASN A 133 -5.14 -15.73 -0.89
C ASN A 133 -4.52 -16.94 -1.60
N GLN A 134 -4.21 -18.00 -0.84
CA GLN A 134 -3.86 -19.32 -1.38
C GLN A 134 -5.10 -19.96 -2.03
N GLN A 135 -5.57 -19.37 -3.12
CA GLN A 135 -6.53 -19.96 -4.06
C GLN A 135 -6.13 -19.55 -5.48
N ILE A 136 -4.87 -19.82 -5.83
CA ILE A 136 -4.49 -20.03 -7.23
C ILE A 136 -3.68 -21.33 -7.20
N ILE A 137 -4.43 -22.44 -7.23
CA ILE A 137 -3.93 -23.77 -7.61
C ILE A 137 -4.18 -23.87 -9.12
#